data_AF-A0A0C3EIF9-F1
#
_entry.id   AF-A0A0C3EIF9-F1
#
_cell.length_a   1.000
_cell.length_b   1.000
_cell.length_c   1.000
_cell.angle_alpha   90.00
_cell.angle_beta   90.00
_cell.angle_gamma   90.00
#
_symmetry.space_group_name_H-M   'P 1'
#
loop_
_entity.id
_entity.type
_entity.pdbx_description
1 polymer ?
#
loop_
_entity_poly.entity_id
_entity_poly.type
_entity_poly.pdbx_seq_one_letter_code
_entity_poly.pdbx_strand_id
1 'polypeptide(L)'
;MSRGVGQTADLFEQLQTDLDAMRVLAGTHAAQYGVVNLFTRLSSQSITFRHLHRTNLLSLTPNLVGSAASTSTAQPRPRRTFSTSRPRHEFHFDTHHFVQRLEQEGLNRAQAEGIMNAMAEVIDESIRNMTSNMVTKAEQEKHQYTQQVDVAQIKSELELMQKNDLAMMKAENDRLQADMEKLKQRLREEIMRTQAGVRLDLNLEKGRMREESSGQELKIKEVDTRIEQEIANLRTVIQVSKATTLQYLVGFVTGCSALLMAYLRFRM
;
A
#
# COMPACT_ATOMS: atom_id res chain seq x y z
N MET A 1 -43.50 12.31 -24.68
CA MET A 1 -42.41 11.32 -24.55
C MET A 1 -40.99 11.95 -24.54
N SER A 2 -40.83 13.26 -24.26
CA SER A 2 -39.53 13.96 -24.43
C SER A 2 -38.75 14.24 -23.15
N ARG A 3 -39.24 13.82 -21.96
CA ARG A 3 -38.57 14.06 -20.67
C ARG A 3 -37.61 12.95 -20.23
N GLY A 4 -37.73 11.74 -20.79
CA GLY A 4 -36.89 10.60 -20.41
C GLY A 4 -35.50 10.57 -21.06
N VAL A 5 -35.33 11.26 -22.20
CA VAL A 5 -34.06 11.27 -22.97
C VAL A 5 -33.07 12.32 -22.42
N GLY A 6 -33.55 13.42 -21.84
CA GLY A 6 -32.67 14.39 -21.17
C GLY A 6 -32.04 13.84 -19.90
N GLN A 7 -32.83 13.11 -19.11
CA GLN A 7 -32.37 12.56 -17.83
C GLN A 7 -31.32 11.44 -17.98
N THR A 8 -31.32 10.73 -19.11
CA THR A 8 -30.27 9.73 -19.42
C THR A 8 -29.01 10.36 -19.98
N ALA A 9 -29.12 11.50 -20.68
CA ALA A 9 -27.96 12.27 -21.15
C ALA A 9 -27.21 12.93 -19.98
N ASP A 10 -27.94 13.49 -19.02
CA ASP A 10 -27.36 14.11 -17.82
C ASP A 10 -26.61 13.07 -16.96
N LEU A 11 -27.15 11.86 -16.82
CA LEU A 11 -26.47 10.76 -16.11
C LEU A 11 -25.19 10.30 -16.82
N PHE A 12 -25.14 10.39 -18.14
CA PHE A 12 -23.95 9.99 -18.91
C PHE A 12 -22.84 11.04 -18.82
N GLU A 13 -23.18 12.33 -18.86
CA GLU A 13 -22.22 13.41 -18.58
C GLU A 13 -21.68 13.32 -17.16
N GLN A 14 -22.53 13.04 -16.17
CA GLN A 14 -22.13 12.88 -14.78
C GLN A 14 -21.15 11.71 -14.59
N LEU A 15 -21.40 10.58 -15.27
CA LEU A 15 -20.50 9.41 -15.25
C LEU A 15 -19.16 9.71 -15.93
N GLN A 16 -19.17 10.49 -17.01
CA GLN A 16 -17.97 10.89 -17.72
C GLN A 16 -17.09 11.81 -16.86
N THR A 17 -17.70 12.76 -16.15
CA THR A 17 -16.98 13.64 -15.22
C THR A 17 -16.37 12.89 -14.05
N ASP A 18 -17.08 11.91 -13.51
CA ASP A 18 -16.58 11.07 -12.41
C ASP A 18 -15.42 10.16 -12.86
N LEU A 19 -15.48 9.65 -14.10
CA LEU A 19 -14.42 8.84 -14.69
C LEU A 19 -13.14 9.66 -14.95
N ASP A 20 -13.28 10.91 -15.39
CA ASP A 20 -12.15 11.81 -15.60
C ASP A 20 -11.55 12.27 -14.26
N ALA A 21 -12.37 12.51 -13.23
CA ALA A 21 -11.90 12.75 -11.87
C ALA A 21 -11.11 11.56 -11.31
N MET A 22 -11.59 10.33 -11.53
CA MET A 22 -10.88 9.10 -11.15
C MET A 22 -9.55 8.93 -11.91
N ARG A 23 -9.48 9.28 -13.21
CA ARG A 23 -8.22 9.26 -13.96
C ARG A 23 -7.19 10.25 -13.43
N VAL A 24 -7.62 11.44 -13.05
CA VAL A 24 -6.73 12.46 -12.47
C VAL A 24 -6.22 12.00 -11.11
N LEU A 25 -7.07 11.45 -10.25
CA LEU A 25 -6.68 10.87 -8.96
C LEU A 25 -5.73 9.67 -9.08
N ALA A 26 -5.94 8.80 -10.07
CA ALA A 26 -5.03 7.70 -10.36
C ALA A 26 -3.66 8.21 -10.87
N GLY A 27 -3.66 9.28 -11.68
CA GLY A 27 -2.44 9.94 -12.15
C GLY A 27 -1.64 10.61 -11.04
N THR A 28 -2.31 11.25 -10.07
CA THR A 28 -1.65 11.88 -8.91
C THR A 28 -1.11 10.83 -7.94
N HIS A 29 -1.83 9.73 -7.68
CA HIS A 29 -1.30 8.59 -6.92
C HIS A 29 -0.09 7.94 -7.62
N ALA A 30 -0.14 7.75 -8.95
CA ALA A 30 0.98 7.22 -9.71
C ALA A 30 2.21 8.14 -9.67
N ALA A 31 2.01 9.46 -9.72
CA ALA A 31 3.09 10.43 -9.52
C ALA A 31 3.69 10.31 -8.11
N GLN A 32 2.85 10.25 -7.07
CA GLN A 32 3.27 10.17 -5.67
C GLN A 32 4.07 8.88 -5.37
N TYR A 33 3.66 7.73 -5.89
CA TYR A 33 4.44 6.49 -5.77
C TYR A 33 5.65 6.43 -6.72
N GLY A 34 5.58 7.08 -7.88
CA GLY A 34 6.70 7.20 -8.82
C GLY A 34 7.88 7.98 -8.24
N VAL A 35 7.63 9.09 -7.53
CA VAL A 35 8.71 9.87 -6.87
C VAL A 35 9.33 9.07 -5.72
N VAL A 36 8.52 8.35 -4.95
CA VAL A 36 9.00 7.49 -3.85
C VAL A 36 9.87 6.36 -4.42
N ASN A 37 9.46 5.71 -5.52
CA ASN A 37 10.22 4.62 -6.12
C ASN A 37 11.52 5.11 -6.80
N LEU A 38 11.52 6.32 -7.37
CA LEU A 38 12.72 6.96 -7.91
C LEU A 38 13.70 7.35 -6.79
N PHE A 39 13.22 7.84 -5.65
CA PHE A 39 14.04 8.16 -4.48
C PHE A 39 14.68 6.88 -3.88
N THR A 40 13.92 5.79 -3.81
CA THR A 40 14.44 4.48 -3.36
C THR A 40 15.47 3.89 -4.35
N ARG A 41 15.27 4.05 -5.67
CA ARG A 41 16.24 3.63 -6.69
C ARG A 41 17.53 4.47 -6.70
N LEU A 42 17.43 5.78 -6.48
CA LEU A 42 18.59 6.68 -6.41
C LEU A 42 19.40 6.47 -5.11
N SER A 43 18.73 6.15 -4.00
CA SER A 43 19.37 5.72 -2.75
C SER A 43 20.13 4.40 -2.93
N SER A 44 19.53 3.43 -3.65
CA SER A 44 20.14 2.12 -3.87
C SER A 44 21.36 2.16 -4.81
N GLN A 45 21.39 3.04 -5.82
CA GLN A 45 22.57 3.19 -6.70
C GLN A 45 23.75 3.91 -6.03
N SER A 46 23.52 4.84 -5.09
CA SER A 46 24.62 5.51 -4.36
C SER A 46 25.36 4.60 -3.38
N ILE A 47 24.72 3.51 -2.92
CA ILE A 47 25.29 2.61 -1.90
C ILE A 47 26.24 1.58 -2.54
N THR A 48 26.10 1.26 -3.83
CA THR A 48 26.93 0.24 -4.49
C THR A 48 28.27 0.78 -5.02
N PHE A 49 28.45 2.10 -5.18
CA PHE A 49 29.69 2.65 -5.77
C PHE A 49 30.81 2.98 -4.76
N ARG A 50 30.53 2.97 -3.45
CA ARG A 50 31.55 3.22 -2.41
C ARG A 50 32.27 1.97 -1.89
N HIS A 51 31.93 0.78 -2.38
CA HIS A 51 32.40 -0.47 -1.78
C HIS A 51 33.37 -1.29 -2.62
N LEU A 52 34.02 -0.70 -3.61
CA LEU A 52 35.04 -1.38 -4.41
C LEU A 52 36.30 -0.52 -4.59
N HIS A 53 37.08 -0.38 -3.52
CA HIS A 53 38.55 -0.24 -3.53
C HIS A 53 39.04 0.21 -2.14
N ARG A 54 39.34 -0.73 -1.23
CA ARG A 54 40.47 -0.58 -0.28
C ARG A 54 40.74 -1.84 0.55
N THR A 55 41.44 -2.80 -0.05
CA THR A 55 42.23 -3.79 0.69
C THR A 55 43.59 -3.86 0.02
N ASN A 56 44.57 -3.11 0.53
CA ASN A 56 45.90 -3.63 0.90
C ASN A 56 46.93 -2.52 1.19
N LEU A 57 47.70 -2.81 2.25
CA LEU A 57 49.10 -2.48 2.52
C LEU A 57 49.48 -1.17 3.23
N LEU A 58 50.19 -1.42 4.33
CA LEU A 58 51.05 -0.55 5.14
C LEU A 58 52.20 0.04 4.30
N SER A 59 52.53 1.32 4.51
CA SER A 59 53.90 1.85 4.72
C SER A 59 54.03 3.34 4.32
N LEU A 60 54.69 4.10 5.22
CA LEU A 60 55.46 5.34 5.09
C LEU A 60 54.88 6.61 4.40
N THR A 61 55.11 7.73 5.11
CA THR A 61 54.95 9.15 4.75
C THR A 61 56.08 9.66 3.81
N PRO A 62 56.18 10.96 3.42
CA PRO A 62 55.17 12.02 3.15
C PRO A 62 55.38 12.81 1.82
N ASN A 63 54.42 13.73 1.55
CA ASN A 63 54.51 15.00 0.78
C ASN A 63 54.69 15.00 -0.76
N LEU A 64 53.73 15.61 -1.49
CA LEU A 64 53.79 16.98 -2.06
C LEU A 64 52.61 17.26 -3.05
N VAL A 65 51.84 18.33 -2.74
CA VAL A 65 51.29 19.40 -3.61
C VAL A 65 50.47 19.10 -4.89
N GLY A 66 49.29 19.76 -4.98
CA GLY A 66 48.59 20.15 -6.22
C GLY A 66 47.12 19.70 -6.27
N SER A 67 46.14 20.36 -5.65
CA SER A 67 45.40 21.58 -6.09
C SER A 67 44.51 21.41 -7.33
N ALA A 68 43.17 21.40 -7.12
CA ALA A 68 42.10 22.15 -7.83
C ALA A 68 40.72 21.54 -7.47
N ALA A 69 39.89 22.24 -6.68
CA ALA A 69 38.65 22.95 -7.07
C ALA A 69 37.50 21.98 -7.46
N SER A 70 36.25 22.07 -7.00
CA SER A 70 35.37 23.03 -6.32
C SER A 70 34.07 22.21 -5.98
N THR A 71 33.16 22.49 -5.06
CA THR A 71 32.31 23.67 -4.83
C THR A 71 31.51 23.42 -3.53
N SER A 72 31.23 24.51 -2.83
CA SER A 72 30.56 24.73 -1.55
C SER A 72 29.29 23.93 -1.21
N THR A 73 29.29 23.35 0.01
CA THR A 73 28.25 23.59 1.06
C THR A 73 28.76 22.98 2.37
N ALA A 74 29.65 23.70 3.08
CA ALA A 74 30.17 23.28 4.38
C ALA A 74 29.50 24.10 5.48
N GLN A 75 28.56 23.46 6.18
CA GLN A 75 28.11 23.92 7.49
C GLN A 75 29.32 24.09 8.41
N PRO A 76 29.35 25.13 9.28
CA PRO A 76 30.44 25.30 10.23
C PRO A 76 30.36 24.19 11.27
N ARG A 77 31.11 23.10 11.06
CA ARG A 77 31.39 22.13 12.11
C ARG A 77 32.15 22.89 13.20
N PRO A 78 31.71 22.87 14.47
CA PRO A 78 32.49 23.43 15.55
C PRO A 78 33.81 22.65 15.60
N ARG A 79 34.89 23.27 15.14
CA ARG A 79 36.24 22.78 15.34
C ARG A 79 36.43 22.74 16.85
N ARG A 80 36.34 21.54 17.44
CA ARG A 80 36.84 21.29 18.80
C ARG A 80 38.33 21.61 18.76
N THR A 81 38.69 22.81 19.17
CA THR A 81 40.07 23.21 19.39
C THR A 81 40.55 22.40 20.58
N PHE A 82 41.26 21.31 20.31
CA PHE A 82 42.00 20.61 21.34
C PHE A 82 43.12 21.55 21.79
N SER A 83 42.90 22.19 22.93
CA SER A 83 43.95 22.94 23.62
C SER A 83 44.92 21.91 24.19
N THR A 84 46.11 21.79 23.58
CA THR A 84 47.23 21.12 24.25
C THR A 84 47.58 21.98 25.45
N SER A 85 47.35 21.48 26.66
CA SER A 85 47.85 22.13 27.86
C SER A 85 49.33 22.45 27.66
N ARG A 86 49.70 23.73 27.82
CA ARG A 86 51.11 24.16 27.77
C ARG A 86 51.91 23.29 28.74
N PRO A 87 53.13 22.85 28.39
CA PRO A 87 53.97 22.11 29.32
C PRO A 87 54.10 22.95 30.59
N ARG A 88 53.61 22.43 31.71
CA ARG A 88 53.74 23.10 32.99
C ARG A 88 55.22 23.06 33.33
N HIS A 89 55.79 24.24 33.55
CA HIS A 89 57.08 24.37 34.18
C HIS A 89 57.04 23.55 35.47
N GLU A 90 57.96 22.60 35.64
CA GLU A 90 58.19 22.00 36.95
C GLU A 90 58.62 23.14 37.87
N PHE A 91 57.68 23.60 38.71
CA PHE A 91 57.95 24.61 39.71
C PHE A 91 58.69 23.92 40.86
N HIS A 92 60.00 23.77 40.70
CA HIS A 92 60.86 23.39 41.81
C HIS A 92 60.96 24.59 42.76
N PHE A 93 60.34 24.48 43.92
CA PHE A 93 60.46 25.50 44.96
C PHE A 93 61.83 25.37 45.62
N ASP A 94 62.72 26.34 45.40
CA ASP A 94 64.06 26.33 45.99
C ASP A 94 64.03 26.87 47.42
N THR A 95 63.86 25.94 48.36
CA THR A 95 63.87 26.17 49.80
C THR A 95 65.14 26.86 50.28
N HIS A 96 66.30 26.55 49.70
CA HIS A 96 67.59 27.05 50.20
C HIS A 96 67.80 28.51 49.81
N HIS A 97 67.55 28.85 48.55
CA HIS A 97 67.66 30.21 48.04
C HIS A 97 66.63 31.14 48.70
N PHE A 98 65.44 30.63 49.05
CA PHE A 98 64.43 31.39 49.79
C PHE A 98 64.89 31.77 51.19
N VAL A 99 65.45 30.83 51.95
CA VAL A 99 65.97 31.10 53.31
C VAL A 99 67.17 32.05 53.26
N GLN A 100 68.09 31.86 52.32
CA GLN A 100 69.27 32.74 52.17
C GLN A 100 68.87 34.19 51.87
N ARG A 101 67.78 34.40 51.13
CA ARG A 101 67.23 35.74 50.86
C ARG A 101 66.62 36.38 52.11
N LEU A 102 65.92 35.60 52.93
CA LEU A 102 65.36 36.10 54.20
C LEU A 102 66.46 36.48 55.19
N GLU A 103 67.57 35.74 55.21
CA GLU A 103 68.74 36.08 56.02
C GLU A 103 69.41 37.40 55.58
N GLN A 104 69.47 37.66 54.27
CA GLN A 104 69.99 38.92 53.74
C GLN A 104 69.11 40.13 54.08
N GLU A 105 67.80 39.92 54.25
CA GLU A 105 66.84 40.93 54.68
C GLU A 105 66.80 41.12 56.22
N GLY A 106 67.73 40.48 56.95
CA GLY A 106 67.95 40.70 58.39
C GLY A 106 67.22 39.75 59.34
N LEU A 107 66.63 38.66 58.83
CA LEU A 107 66.02 37.61 59.67
C LEU A 107 67.07 36.61 60.15
N ASN A 108 66.94 36.13 61.38
CA ASN A 108 67.78 35.04 61.88
C ASN A 108 67.46 33.73 61.14
N ARG A 109 68.46 32.87 60.90
CA ARG A 109 68.32 31.58 60.18
C ARG A 109 67.13 30.76 60.67
N ALA A 110 66.96 30.64 61.99
CA ALA A 110 65.87 29.87 62.60
C ALA A 110 64.47 30.44 62.29
N GLN A 111 64.35 31.77 62.16
CA GLN A 111 63.09 32.43 61.79
C GLN A 111 62.81 32.27 60.30
N ALA A 112 63.84 32.41 59.46
CA ALA A 112 63.75 32.21 58.02
C ALA A 112 63.37 30.76 57.66
N GLU A 113 63.95 29.77 58.36
CA GLU A 113 63.59 28.35 58.24
C GLU A 113 62.15 28.09 58.72
N GLY A 114 61.71 28.72 59.81
CA GLY A 114 60.33 28.60 60.30
C GLY A 114 59.29 29.14 59.33
N ILE A 115 59.54 30.31 58.73
CA ILE A 115 58.67 30.90 57.69
C ILE A 115 58.66 30.02 56.44
N MET A 116 59.83 29.51 56.06
CA MET A 116 59.95 28.62 54.92
C MET A 116 59.14 27.33 55.09
N ASN A 117 59.22 26.69 56.26
CA ASN A 117 58.45 25.47 56.53
C ASN A 117 56.94 25.72 56.45
N ALA A 118 56.44 26.82 57.00
CA ALA A 118 55.03 27.19 56.88
C ALA A 118 54.61 27.45 55.42
N MET A 119 55.49 28.04 54.61
CA MET A 119 55.23 28.23 53.18
C MET A 119 55.26 26.92 52.39
N ALA A 120 56.17 25.99 52.69
CA ALA A 120 56.18 24.66 52.07
C ALA A 120 54.85 23.93 52.31
N GLU A 121 54.31 23.98 53.52
CA GLU A 121 53.04 23.33 53.85
C GLU A 121 51.86 23.91 53.05
N VAL A 122 51.77 25.24 52.94
CA VAL A 122 50.71 25.91 52.15
C VAL A 122 50.86 25.63 50.65
N ILE A 123 52.10 25.57 50.14
CA ILE A 123 52.38 25.25 48.74
C ILE A 123 52.03 23.79 48.44
N ASP A 124 52.42 22.85 49.29
CA ASP A 124 52.08 21.43 49.15
C ASP A 124 50.56 21.22 49.17
N GLU A 125 49.86 21.92 50.07
CA GLU A 125 48.40 21.85 50.13
C GLU A 125 47.74 22.45 48.88
N SER A 126 48.27 23.56 48.36
CA SER A 126 47.81 24.18 47.12
C SER A 126 48.03 23.27 45.90
N ILE A 127 49.20 22.62 45.80
CA ILE A 127 49.52 21.67 44.73
C ILE A 127 48.61 20.44 44.82
N ARG A 128 48.41 19.88 46.01
CA ARG A 128 47.48 18.75 46.23
C ARG A 128 46.05 19.13 45.84
N ASN A 129 45.56 20.28 46.30
CA ASN A 129 44.21 20.73 46.00
C ASN A 129 44.03 20.99 44.49
N MET A 130 45.01 21.62 43.84
CA MET A 130 45.00 21.87 42.40
C MET A 130 45.03 20.57 41.59
N THR A 131 45.76 19.56 42.04
CA THR A 131 45.91 18.29 41.33
C THR A 131 44.77 17.32 41.64
N SER A 132 44.04 17.50 42.75
CA SER A 132 42.97 16.59 43.19
C SER A 132 41.84 16.39 42.16
N ASN A 133 41.53 17.43 41.38
CA ASN A 133 40.51 17.40 40.33
C ASN A 133 41.10 17.26 38.92
N MET A 134 42.42 17.05 38.80
CA MET A 134 43.08 16.87 37.52
C MET A 134 43.24 15.38 37.20
N VAL A 135 43.08 15.06 35.93
CA VAL A 135 43.29 13.71 35.40
C VAL A 135 44.67 13.62 34.78
N THR A 136 45.39 12.53 35.03
CA THR A 136 46.69 12.28 34.40
C THR A 136 46.51 11.99 32.90
N LYS A 137 47.51 12.32 32.09
CA LYS A 137 47.49 12.03 30.65
C LYS A 137 47.25 10.54 30.35
N ALA A 138 47.88 9.66 31.11
CA ALA A 138 47.72 8.21 30.96
C ALA A 138 46.28 7.75 31.25
N GLU A 139 45.65 8.30 32.29
CA GLU A 139 44.27 7.98 32.63
C GLU A 139 43.28 8.55 31.60
N GLN A 140 43.53 9.77 31.11
CA GLN A 140 42.76 10.35 30.01
C GLN A 140 42.83 9.47 28.75
N GLU A 141 44.03 9.03 28.35
CA GLU A 141 44.25 8.18 27.18
C GLU A 141 43.59 6.82 27.34
N LYS A 142 43.68 6.22 28.53
CA LYS A 142 42.97 4.97 28.87
C LYS A 142 41.46 5.13 28.72
N HIS A 143 40.86 6.18 29.29
CA HIS A 143 39.42 6.44 29.14
C HIS A 143 39.03 6.66 27.68
N GLN A 144 39.85 7.39 26.92
CA GLN A 144 39.60 7.62 25.50
C GLN A 144 39.70 6.33 24.68
N TYR A 145 40.61 5.42 25.05
CA TYR A 145 40.72 4.10 24.43
C TYR A 145 39.49 3.24 24.73
N THR A 146 39.09 3.14 26.00
CA THR A 146 37.88 2.39 26.40
C THR A 146 36.65 2.92 25.67
N GLN A 147 36.44 4.24 25.63
CA GLN A 147 35.33 4.84 24.90
C GLN A 147 35.35 4.50 23.40
N GLN A 148 36.53 4.46 22.76
CA GLN A 148 36.63 4.10 21.35
C GLN A 148 36.26 2.63 21.10
N VAL A 149 36.69 1.73 21.99
CA VAL A 149 36.35 0.30 21.91
C VAL A 149 34.85 0.12 22.11
N ASP A 150 34.26 0.75 23.12
CA ASP A 150 32.83 0.65 23.41
C ASP A 150 31.98 1.18 22.23
N VAL A 151 32.36 2.32 21.65
CA VAL A 151 31.70 2.87 20.47
C VAL A 151 31.84 1.94 19.26
N ALA A 152 33.00 1.32 19.06
CA ALA A 152 33.22 0.37 17.98
C ALA A 152 32.36 -0.89 18.16
N GLN A 153 32.24 -1.40 19.40
CA GLN A 153 31.40 -2.54 19.73
C GLN A 153 29.91 -2.24 19.49
N ILE A 154 29.39 -1.15 20.07
CA ILE A 154 27.99 -0.74 19.88
C ILE A 154 27.66 -0.57 18.41
N LYS A 155 28.58 0.02 17.64
CA LYS A 155 28.40 0.18 16.19
C LYS A 155 28.31 -1.17 15.47
N SER A 156 29.15 -2.13 15.83
CA SER A 156 29.13 -3.48 15.26
C SER A 156 27.84 -4.23 15.61
N GLU A 157 27.40 -4.15 16.86
CA GLU A 157 26.15 -4.76 17.32
C GLU A 157 24.94 -4.14 16.61
N LEU A 158 24.90 -2.81 16.50
CA LEU A 158 23.86 -2.10 15.77
C LEU A 158 23.82 -2.49 14.29
N GLU A 159 24.98 -2.58 13.63
CA GLU A 159 25.04 -2.98 12.23
C GLU A 159 24.54 -4.42 12.02
N LEU A 160 24.86 -5.33 12.95
CA LEU A 160 24.37 -6.71 12.90
C LEU A 160 22.86 -6.76 13.10
N MET A 161 22.33 -6.04 14.09
CA MET A 161 20.89 -5.95 14.35
C MET A 161 20.15 -5.37 13.14
N GLN A 162 20.65 -4.28 12.56
CA GLN A 162 20.06 -3.68 11.35
C GLN A 162 20.03 -4.66 10.17
N LYS A 163 21.11 -5.43 9.95
CA LYS A 163 21.14 -6.46 8.91
C LYS A 163 20.13 -7.57 9.18
N ASN A 164 19.96 -7.97 10.44
CA ASN A 164 19.00 -8.99 10.84
C ASN A 164 17.56 -8.51 10.63
N ASP A 165 17.23 -7.30 11.11
CA ASP A 165 15.91 -6.69 10.95
C ASP A 165 15.55 -6.50 9.47
N LEU A 166 16.50 -6.03 8.66
CA LEU A 166 16.29 -5.89 7.21
C LEU A 166 16.06 -7.24 6.54
N ALA A 167 16.79 -8.28 6.94
CA ALA A 167 16.60 -9.63 6.41
C ALA A 167 15.22 -10.19 6.78
N MET A 168 14.79 -9.99 8.04
CA MET A 168 13.47 -10.38 8.52
C MET A 168 12.35 -9.63 7.79
N MET A 169 12.44 -8.31 7.72
CA MET A 169 11.45 -7.49 7.01
C MET A 169 11.36 -7.85 5.53
N LYS A 170 12.49 -8.12 4.89
CA LYS A 170 12.51 -8.56 3.49
C LYS A 170 11.82 -9.92 3.33
N ALA A 171 12.12 -10.88 4.19
CA ALA A 171 11.48 -12.19 4.15
C ALA A 171 9.96 -12.10 4.38
N GLU A 172 9.52 -11.24 5.30
CA GLU A 172 8.10 -10.98 5.53
C GLU A 172 7.43 -10.32 4.31
N ASN A 173 8.09 -9.33 3.70
CA ASN A 173 7.59 -8.68 2.50
C ASN A 173 7.47 -9.67 1.33
N ASP A 174 8.48 -10.51 1.11
CA ASP A 174 8.45 -11.55 0.08
C ASP A 174 7.32 -12.57 0.35
N ARG A 175 7.08 -12.93 1.62
CA ARG A 175 5.96 -13.78 2.06
C ARG A 175 4.61 -13.13 1.76
N LEU A 176 4.43 -11.87 2.13
CA LEU A 176 3.20 -11.11 1.90
C LEU A 176 2.92 -10.93 0.40
N GLN A 177 3.96 -10.69 -0.40
CA GLN A 177 3.85 -10.59 -1.85
C GLN A 177 3.41 -11.91 -2.48
N ALA A 178 3.93 -13.05 -1.99
CA ALA A 178 3.49 -14.37 -2.43
C ALA A 178 2.04 -14.66 -2.04
N ASP A 179 1.62 -14.31 -0.82
CA ASP A 179 0.24 -14.48 -0.36
C ASP A 179 -0.73 -13.58 -1.14
N MET A 180 -0.32 -12.36 -1.49
CA MET A 180 -1.08 -11.45 -2.35
C MET A 180 -1.31 -12.03 -3.75
N GLU A 181 -0.26 -12.58 -4.38
CA GLU A 181 -0.42 -13.18 -5.72
C GLU A 181 -1.31 -14.43 -5.68
N LYS A 182 -1.21 -15.25 -4.63
CA LYS A 182 -2.13 -16.38 -4.41
C LYS A 182 -3.58 -15.91 -4.28
N LEU A 183 -3.84 -14.87 -3.49
CA LEU A 183 -5.20 -14.35 -3.28
C LEU A 183 -5.78 -13.78 -4.59
N LYS A 184 -4.97 -13.04 -5.35
CA LYS A 184 -5.33 -12.53 -6.67
C LYS A 184 -5.67 -13.65 -7.66
N GLN A 185 -4.91 -14.74 -7.65
CA GLN A 185 -5.17 -15.90 -8.49
C GLN A 185 -6.50 -16.58 -8.10
N ARG A 186 -6.73 -16.81 -6.80
CA ARG A 186 -8.00 -17.36 -6.30
C ARG A 186 -9.20 -16.50 -6.68
N LEU A 187 -9.08 -15.18 -6.52
CA LEU A 187 -10.15 -14.26 -6.90
C LEU A 187 -10.46 -14.33 -8.40
N ARG A 188 -9.44 -14.43 -9.26
CA ARG A 188 -9.64 -14.62 -10.70
C ARG A 188 -10.37 -15.92 -11.00
N GLU A 189 -9.98 -17.02 -10.36
CA GLU A 189 -10.63 -18.31 -10.51
C GLU A 189 -12.10 -18.28 -10.06
N GLU A 190 -12.41 -17.63 -8.93
CA GLU A 190 -13.78 -17.48 -8.45
C GLU A 190 -14.63 -16.59 -9.36
N ILE A 191 -14.06 -15.49 -9.90
CA ILE A 191 -14.74 -14.66 -10.89
C ILE A 191 -15.05 -15.48 -12.14
N MET A 192 -14.07 -16.21 -12.68
CA MET A 192 -14.27 -17.05 -13.87
C MET A 192 -15.30 -18.15 -13.64
N ARG A 193 -15.25 -18.82 -12.48
CA ARG A 193 -16.22 -19.84 -12.10
C ARG A 193 -17.62 -19.27 -11.96
N THR A 194 -17.77 -18.14 -11.28
CA THR A 194 -19.06 -17.47 -11.09
C THR A 194 -19.63 -16.99 -12.42
N GLN A 195 -18.80 -16.40 -13.29
CA GLN A 195 -19.21 -15.96 -14.63
C GLN A 195 -19.65 -17.15 -15.50
N ALA A 196 -18.93 -18.27 -15.46
CA ALA A 196 -19.33 -19.48 -16.16
C ALA A 196 -20.66 -20.06 -15.62
N GLY A 197 -20.84 -20.04 -14.29
CA GLY A 197 -22.10 -20.41 -13.63
C GLY A 197 -23.27 -19.57 -14.10
N VAL A 198 -23.17 -18.24 -14.03
CA VAL A 198 -24.21 -17.32 -14.48
C VAL A 198 -24.54 -17.52 -15.97
N ARG A 199 -23.54 -17.75 -16.83
CA ARG A 199 -23.79 -18.03 -18.25
C ARG A 199 -24.54 -19.34 -18.46
N LEU A 200 -24.20 -20.38 -17.70
CA LEU A 200 -24.92 -21.66 -17.75
C LEU A 200 -26.36 -21.48 -17.28
N ASP A 201 -26.56 -20.80 -16.16
CA ASP A 201 -27.90 -20.54 -15.59
C ASP A 201 -28.79 -19.81 -16.60
N LEU A 202 -28.28 -18.76 -17.25
CA LEU A 202 -29.01 -18.04 -18.29
C LEU A 202 -29.32 -18.91 -19.50
N ASN A 203 -28.40 -19.79 -19.91
CA ASN A 203 -28.62 -20.69 -21.03
C ASN A 203 -29.70 -21.74 -20.70
N LEU A 204 -29.68 -22.30 -19.50
CA LEU A 204 -30.68 -23.25 -19.03
C LEU A 204 -32.05 -22.58 -18.93
N GLU A 205 -32.12 -21.38 -18.34
CA GLU A 205 -33.38 -20.65 -18.21
C GLU A 205 -33.94 -20.21 -19.57
N LYS A 206 -33.08 -19.80 -20.51
CA LYS A 206 -33.48 -19.53 -21.89
C LYS A 206 -34.01 -20.79 -22.59
N GLY A 207 -33.39 -21.94 -22.34
CA GLY A 207 -33.87 -23.24 -22.80
C GLY A 207 -35.27 -23.54 -22.26
N ARG A 208 -35.44 -23.41 -20.94
CA ARG A 208 -36.72 -23.62 -20.24
C ARG A 208 -37.82 -22.70 -20.76
N MET A 209 -37.55 -21.41 -20.91
CA MET A 209 -38.51 -20.45 -21.47
C MET A 209 -38.92 -20.81 -22.90
N ARG A 210 -37.98 -21.31 -23.71
CA ARG A 210 -38.27 -21.73 -25.09
C ARG A 210 -39.16 -22.97 -25.12
N GLU A 211 -38.87 -23.96 -24.28
CA GLU A 211 -39.71 -25.16 -24.14
C GLU A 211 -41.11 -24.82 -23.65
N GLU A 212 -41.22 -23.95 -22.64
CA GLU A 212 -42.51 -23.47 -22.12
C GLU A 212 -43.29 -22.70 -23.19
N SER A 213 -42.64 -21.81 -23.93
CA SER A 213 -43.24 -21.05 -25.03
C SER A 213 -43.72 -21.97 -26.16
N SER A 214 -42.90 -22.96 -26.56
CA SER A 214 -43.31 -23.96 -27.56
C SER A 214 -44.47 -24.82 -27.06
N GLY A 215 -44.49 -25.17 -25.77
CA GLY A 215 -45.59 -25.91 -25.16
C GLY A 215 -46.90 -25.11 -25.15
N GLN A 216 -46.83 -23.81 -24.88
CA GLN A 216 -47.98 -22.91 -24.98
C GLN A 216 -48.47 -22.77 -26.43
N GLU A 217 -47.56 -22.65 -27.40
CA GLU A 217 -47.92 -22.57 -28.82
C GLU A 217 -48.66 -23.83 -29.29
N LEU A 218 -48.22 -25.02 -28.85
CA LEU A 218 -48.91 -26.28 -29.15
C LEU A 218 -50.30 -26.34 -28.52
N LYS A 219 -50.45 -25.92 -27.26
CA LYS A 219 -51.76 -25.86 -26.59
C LYS A 219 -52.72 -24.90 -27.31
N ILE A 220 -52.21 -23.75 -27.77
CA ILE A 220 -53.00 -22.78 -28.54
C ILE A 220 -53.47 -23.43 -29.84
N LYS A 221 -52.58 -24.08 -30.59
CA LYS A 221 -52.95 -24.79 -31.84
C LYS A 221 -53.96 -25.90 -31.60
N GLU A 222 -53.81 -26.69 -30.53
CA GLU A 222 -54.79 -27.72 -30.19
C GLU A 222 -56.17 -27.10 -29.94
N VAL A 223 -56.24 -26.05 -29.11
CA VAL A 223 -57.50 -25.35 -28.83
C VAL A 223 -58.10 -24.74 -30.10
N ASP A 224 -57.27 -24.14 -30.96
CA ASP A 224 -57.71 -23.57 -32.24
C ASP A 224 -58.34 -24.64 -33.14
N THR A 225 -57.69 -25.80 -33.28
CA THR A 225 -58.27 -26.92 -34.05
C THR A 225 -59.57 -27.46 -33.44
N ARG A 226 -59.69 -27.49 -32.10
CA ARG A 226 -60.96 -27.87 -31.44
C ARG A 226 -62.07 -26.86 -31.74
N ILE A 227 -61.76 -25.56 -31.69
CA ILE A 227 -62.72 -24.50 -32.03
C ILE A 227 -63.19 -24.66 -33.49
N GLU A 228 -62.28 -24.88 -34.43
CA GLU A 228 -62.65 -25.12 -35.84
C GLU A 228 -63.55 -26.35 -36.00
N GLN A 229 -63.26 -27.44 -35.29
CA GLN A 229 -64.10 -28.64 -35.28
C GLN A 229 -65.49 -28.36 -34.70
N GLU A 230 -65.59 -27.62 -33.59
CA GLU A 230 -66.87 -27.22 -33.00
C GLU A 230 -67.68 -26.32 -33.95
N ILE A 231 -67.03 -25.37 -34.63
CA ILE A 231 -67.66 -24.50 -35.64
C ILE A 231 -68.19 -25.34 -36.81
N ALA A 232 -67.41 -26.29 -37.32
CA ALA A 232 -67.85 -27.18 -38.39
C ALA A 232 -69.05 -28.03 -37.95
N ASN A 233 -69.00 -28.60 -36.75
CA ASN A 233 -70.12 -29.35 -36.18
C ASN A 233 -71.38 -28.48 -36.07
N LEU A 234 -71.30 -27.29 -35.46
CA LEU A 234 -72.42 -26.35 -35.36
C LEU A 234 -72.99 -25.98 -36.74
N ARG A 235 -72.14 -25.77 -37.75
CA ARG A 235 -72.58 -25.53 -39.12
C ARG A 235 -73.39 -26.71 -39.68
N THR A 236 -72.94 -27.94 -39.48
CA THR A 236 -73.68 -29.13 -39.94
C THR A 236 -75.02 -29.29 -39.21
N VAL A 237 -75.05 -29.09 -37.89
CA VAL A 237 -76.28 -29.11 -37.08
C VAL A 237 -77.29 -28.08 -37.59
N ILE A 238 -76.84 -26.87 -37.92
CA ILE A 238 -77.70 -25.83 -38.51
C ILE A 238 -78.23 -26.25 -39.88
N GLN A 239 -77.39 -26.82 -40.75
CA GLN A 239 -77.82 -27.29 -42.08
C GLN A 239 -78.87 -28.41 -41.97
N VAL A 240 -78.65 -29.37 -41.07
CA VAL A 240 -79.62 -30.44 -40.77
C VAL A 240 -80.93 -29.84 -40.26
N SER A 241 -80.86 -28.93 -39.28
CA SER A 241 -82.05 -28.26 -38.73
C SER A 241 -82.87 -27.56 -39.82
N LYS A 242 -82.21 -26.80 -40.72
CA LYS A 242 -82.86 -26.17 -41.87
C LYS A 242 -83.53 -27.19 -42.80
N ALA A 243 -82.86 -28.30 -43.11
CA ALA A 243 -83.41 -29.36 -43.95
C ALA A 243 -84.64 -30.01 -43.30
N THR A 244 -84.59 -30.27 -42.00
CA THR A 244 -85.73 -30.79 -41.23
C THR A 244 -86.91 -29.83 -41.26
N THR A 245 -86.68 -28.51 -41.08
CA THR A 245 -87.74 -27.50 -41.20
C THR A 245 -88.37 -27.50 -42.61
N LEU A 246 -87.56 -27.59 -43.67
CA LEU A 246 -88.07 -27.71 -45.03
C LEU A 246 -88.87 -29.00 -45.26
N GLN A 247 -88.41 -30.13 -44.73
CA GLN A 247 -89.16 -31.39 -44.80
C GLN A 247 -90.52 -31.30 -44.10
N TYR A 248 -90.59 -30.69 -42.92
CA TYR A 248 -91.87 -30.43 -42.23
C TYR A 248 -92.79 -29.53 -43.07
N LEU A 249 -92.25 -28.49 -43.70
CA LEU A 249 -93.01 -27.61 -44.59
C LEU A 249 -93.59 -28.39 -45.78
N VAL A 250 -92.77 -29.21 -46.46
CA VAL A 250 -93.20 -30.05 -47.57
C VAL A 250 -94.28 -31.06 -47.12
N GLY A 251 -94.11 -31.67 -45.94
CA GLY A 251 -95.11 -32.55 -45.35
C GLY A 251 -96.44 -31.85 -45.09
N PHE A 252 -96.41 -30.63 -44.56
CA PHE A 252 -97.61 -29.82 -44.33
C PHE A 252 -98.33 -29.46 -45.63
N VAL A 253 -97.60 -28.95 -46.63
CA VAL A 253 -98.17 -28.59 -47.94
C VAL A 253 -98.78 -29.81 -48.61
N THR A 254 -98.08 -30.94 -48.62
CA THR A 254 -98.58 -32.21 -49.20
C THR A 254 -99.82 -32.70 -48.48
N GLY A 255 -99.85 -32.63 -47.14
CA GLY A 255 -101.01 -32.97 -46.33
C GLY A 255 -102.23 -32.09 -46.65
N CYS A 256 -102.05 -30.77 -46.73
CA CYS A 256 -103.10 -29.85 -47.14
C CYS A 256 -103.61 -30.14 -48.57
N SER A 257 -102.72 -30.37 -49.53
CA SER A 257 -103.10 -30.72 -50.90
C SER A 257 -103.87 -32.05 -50.99
N ALA A 258 -103.48 -33.07 -50.21
CA ALA A 258 -104.18 -34.35 -50.15
C ALA A 258 -105.59 -34.21 -49.57
N LEU A 259 -105.76 -33.41 -48.51
CA LEU A 259 -107.07 -33.10 -47.94
C LEU A 259 -107.94 -32.33 -48.92
N LEU A 260 -107.38 -31.36 -49.64
CA LEU A 260 -108.11 -30.62 -50.68
C LEU A 260 -108.58 -31.56 -51.80
N MET A 261 -107.72 -32.46 -52.28
CA MET A 261 -108.08 -33.47 -53.29
C MET A 261 -109.17 -34.42 -52.78
N ALA A 262 -109.08 -34.88 -51.53
CA ALA A 262 -110.11 -35.72 -50.90
C ALA A 262 -111.45 -34.97 -50.79
N TYR A 263 -111.42 -33.69 -50.41
CA TYR A 263 -112.61 -32.84 -50.33
C TYR A 263 -113.26 -32.63 -51.71
N LEU A 264 -112.46 -32.30 -52.74
CA LEU A 264 -112.95 -32.16 -54.11
C LEU A 264 -113.59 -33.46 -54.62
N ARG A 265 -113.03 -34.62 -54.26
CA ARG A 265 -113.58 -35.93 -54.60
C ARG A 265 -114.86 -36.29 -53.85
N PHE A 266 -115.04 -35.81 -52.62
CA PHE A 266 -116.29 -36.02 -51.86
C PHE A 266 -117.42 -35.09 -52.33
N ARG A 267 -117.07 -33.94 -52.91
CA ARG A 267 -118.04 -32.94 -53.39
C ARG A 267 -118.55 -33.20 -54.82
N MET A 268 -117.73 -33.81 -55.69
CA MET A 268 -118.15 -34.31 -57.01
C MET A 268 -118.94 -35.61 -56.87
#